data_AF-A0A1V5BFD2-F1
#
_entry.id   AF-A0A1V5BFD2-F1
#
_cell.length_a   1.000
_cell.length_b   1.000
_cell.length_c   1.000
_cell.angle_alpha   90.00
_cell.angle_beta   90.00
_cell.angle_gamma   90.00
#
_symmetry.space_group_name_H-M   'P 1'
#
loop_
_entity.id
_entity.type
_entity.pdbx_description
1 polymer ?
#
loop_
_entity_poly.entity_id
_entity_poly.type
_entity_poly.pdbx_seq_one_letter_code
_entity_poly.pdbx_strand_id
1 'polypeptide(L)'
;MQLMASQLGGAVSRASHREYGKTELNVLERDRLISCLEPAEQCWMSHGDLVESPPAGFKITAFTNKAPVAAMSHPDKNLYAVQFHPEVVHTPKGQDIFKNFLYDICGCHGLWTMASFLEQAVAEVRERAGDKKVLCGLSGGVDSSVAAVLVHRAVGDRLTCVFVDHGLLRKGEAEQVLKIFRDKFKINLIGVDVRERFLARLSGVTDPELKRKIIGEEFIRVFEEEADKLGRVDYLVQGTLYPDVVESGTATAAVIKSHHNVGGLPEDMRLELIEPLCWLFKDEVRALGEDMGLPEDVVWRQPFPGPGLAVRILGEVTAEKVAVLQEADAILEEEIKKAGLYREIWQSFAVLPDMRSVGVMGDERTYAYTVALRAVHSQDAMTADWVRLPYGVLEAVSSRIVSEIKEINRVVYDITSKPPSTIEWE
;
A
#
# COMPACT_ATOMS: atom_id res chain seq x y z
N MET A 1 16.22 -24.53 -0.09
CA MET A 1 16.83 -25.72 0.53
C MET A 1 16.80 -26.97 -0.36
N GLN A 2 15.62 -27.49 -0.71
CA GLN A 2 15.49 -28.75 -1.48
C GLN A 2 16.26 -28.74 -2.81
N LEU A 3 16.19 -27.66 -3.58
CA LEU A 3 16.94 -27.52 -4.84
C LEU A 3 18.45 -27.63 -4.61
N MET A 4 18.98 -26.95 -3.58
CA MET A 4 20.39 -27.04 -3.19
C MET A 4 20.79 -28.47 -2.82
N ALA A 5 19.94 -29.16 -2.06
CA ALA A 5 20.19 -30.57 -1.71
C ALA A 5 20.22 -31.45 -2.96
N SER A 6 19.22 -31.34 -3.83
CA SER A 6 19.09 -32.14 -5.05
C SER A 6 20.26 -31.93 -6.02
N GLN A 7 20.66 -30.68 -6.26
CA GLN A 7 21.76 -30.37 -7.20
C GLN A 7 23.13 -30.78 -6.69
N LEU A 8 23.32 -30.89 -5.37
CA LEU A 8 24.60 -31.23 -4.75
C LEU A 8 24.71 -32.72 -4.35
N GLY A 9 23.72 -33.54 -4.71
CA GLY A 9 23.74 -34.99 -4.50
C GLY A 9 23.17 -35.47 -3.15
N GLY A 10 22.38 -34.64 -2.47
CA GLY A 10 21.55 -35.05 -1.33
C GLY A 10 20.25 -35.74 -1.78
N ALA A 11 19.57 -36.41 -0.85
CA ALA A 11 18.30 -37.08 -1.12
C ALA A 11 17.11 -36.19 -0.74
N VAL A 12 16.23 -35.93 -1.70
CA VAL A 12 14.96 -35.22 -1.52
C VAL A 12 13.81 -36.15 -1.85
N SER A 13 12.84 -36.25 -0.96
CA SER A 13 11.65 -37.08 -1.15
C SER A 13 10.38 -36.30 -0.81
N ARG A 14 9.24 -36.80 -1.30
CA ARG A 14 7.93 -36.28 -0.89
C ARG A 14 7.67 -36.64 0.56
N ALA A 15 7.31 -35.66 1.38
CA ALA A 15 6.99 -35.89 2.78
C ALA A 15 5.72 -36.77 2.90
N SER A 16 5.77 -37.82 3.71
CA SER A 16 4.60 -38.65 4.05
C SER A 16 3.56 -37.86 4.86
N HIS A 17 4.03 -36.89 5.64
CA HIS A 17 3.20 -35.95 6.39
C HIS A 17 3.70 -34.53 6.13
N ARG A 18 2.83 -33.70 5.56
CA ARG A 18 3.13 -32.29 5.30
C ARG A 18 3.05 -31.50 6.60
N GLU A 19 4.00 -30.61 6.82
CA GLU A 19 3.95 -29.64 7.91
C GLU A 19 3.67 -28.27 7.32
N TYR A 20 2.51 -27.72 7.71
CA TYR A 20 2.09 -26.37 7.40
C TYR A 20 1.76 -25.68 8.72
N GLY A 21 2.55 -24.68 9.06
CA GLY A 21 2.33 -23.82 10.21
C GLY A 21 3.36 -23.94 11.32
N LYS A 22 2.94 -23.47 12.49
CA LYS A 22 3.76 -23.36 13.70
C LYS A 22 4.30 -24.73 14.12
N THR A 23 5.62 -24.84 14.16
CA THR A 23 6.35 -26.09 14.44
C THR A 23 7.49 -25.82 15.42
N GLU A 24 7.80 -26.80 16.27
CA GLU A 24 8.97 -26.77 17.16
C GLU A 24 10.20 -27.28 16.41
N LEU A 25 11.23 -26.44 16.35
CA LEU A 25 12.53 -26.70 15.76
C LEU A 25 13.51 -27.10 16.85
N ASN A 26 14.21 -28.21 16.66
CA ASN A 26 15.26 -28.68 17.56
C ASN A 26 16.63 -28.37 16.92
N VAL A 27 17.41 -27.51 17.56
CA VAL A 27 18.73 -27.08 17.09
C VAL A 27 19.80 -28.01 17.66
N LEU A 28 20.53 -28.68 16.77
CA LEU A 28 21.60 -29.62 17.11
C LEU A 28 22.95 -28.91 17.29
N GLU A 29 23.30 -28.05 16.34
CA GLU A 29 24.55 -27.30 16.32
C GLU A 29 24.26 -25.89 15.80
N ARG A 30 24.67 -24.87 16.56
CA ARG A 30 24.51 -23.47 16.15
C ARG A 30 25.65 -23.09 15.20
N ASP A 31 25.35 -23.06 13.91
CA ASP A 31 26.27 -22.50 12.91
C ASP A 31 26.15 -20.98 12.82
N ARG A 32 26.87 -20.36 11.87
CA ARG A 32 26.85 -18.91 11.65
C ARG A 32 25.46 -18.39 11.27
N LEU A 33 24.63 -19.16 10.56
CA LEU A 33 23.30 -18.72 10.12
C LEU A 33 22.31 -18.71 11.29
N ILE A 34 22.28 -19.77 12.07
CA ILE A 34 21.29 -19.97 13.16
C ILE A 34 21.86 -19.75 14.56
N SER A 35 22.95 -18.98 14.66
CA SER A 35 23.64 -18.68 15.93
C SER A 35 22.73 -18.04 16.99
N CYS A 36 21.67 -17.36 16.56
CA CYS A 36 20.68 -16.70 17.41
C CYS A 36 19.62 -17.63 18.02
N LEU A 37 19.51 -18.88 17.56
CA LEU A 37 18.41 -19.77 17.96
C LEU A 37 18.71 -20.51 19.27
N GLU A 38 17.68 -20.75 20.08
CA GLU A 38 17.80 -21.62 21.25
C GLU A 38 17.75 -23.12 20.88
N PRO A 39 18.09 -24.06 21.79
CA PRO A 39 18.07 -25.50 21.46
C PRO A 39 16.69 -26.00 21.02
N ALA A 40 15.63 -25.36 21.50
CA ALA A 40 14.27 -25.51 21.02
C ALA A 40 13.70 -24.12 20.69
N GLU A 41 13.15 -23.96 19.49
CA GLU A 41 12.66 -22.67 19.00
C GLU A 41 11.38 -22.88 18.17
N GLN A 42 10.54 -21.85 18.08
CA GLN A 42 9.39 -21.86 17.19
C GLN A 42 9.80 -21.43 15.78
N CYS A 43 9.33 -22.15 14.75
CA CYS A 43 9.41 -21.71 13.36
C CYS A 43 8.09 -21.91 12.60
N TRP A 44 7.97 -21.24 11.46
CA TRP A 44 6.90 -21.48 10.51
C TRP A 44 7.34 -22.46 9.41
N MET A 45 6.84 -23.68 9.48
CA MET A 45 7.15 -24.74 8.54
C MET A 45 6.15 -24.73 7.39
N SER A 46 6.61 -24.88 6.16
CA SER A 46 5.73 -25.10 4.99
C SER A 46 6.47 -25.93 3.96
N HIS A 47 6.23 -27.24 3.97
CA HIS A 47 6.89 -28.14 3.02
C HIS A 47 5.98 -29.26 2.51
N GLY A 48 6.12 -29.54 1.22
CA GLY A 48 5.58 -30.75 0.57
C GLY A 48 6.63 -31.84 0.41
N ASP A 49 7.88 -31.44 0.20
CA ASP A 49 9.05 -32.30 0.05
C ASP A 49 10.02 -32.05 1.21
N LEU A 50 10.85 -33.02 1.56
CA LEU A 50 11.86 -32.88 2.61
C LEU A 50 13.20 -33.40 2.13
N VAL A 51 14.27 -32.92 2.77
CA VAL A 51 15.62 -33.48 2.59
C VAL A 51 15.76 -34.64 3.58
N GLU A 52 15.94 -35.86 3.07
CA GLU A 52 16.15 -37.07 3.88
C GLU A 52 17.60 -37.18 4.35
N SER A 53 18.54 -36.87 3.44
CA SER A 53 19.96 -36.84 3.73
C SER A 53 20.62 -35.63 3.07
N PRO A 54 21.46 -34.91 3.81
CA PRO A 54 22.13 -33.74 3.27
C PRO A 54 23.20 -34.16 2.25
N PRO A 55 23.61 -33.27 1.33
CA PRO A 55 24.72 -33.53 0.42
C PRO A 55 26.04 -33.78 1.17
N ALA A 56 27.01 -34.42 0.50
CA ALA A 56 28.34 -34.63 1.09
C ALA A 56 28.98 -33.30 1.52
N GLY A 57 29.53 -33.27 2.74
CA GLY A 57 30.16 -32.09 3.33
C GLY A 57 29.20 -31.14 4.06
N PHE A 58 27.89 -31.34 3.95
CA PHE A 58 26.91 -30.61 4.76
C PHE A 58 26.74 -31.27 6.13
N LYS A 59 26.57 -30.43 7.15
CA LYS A 59 26.14 -30.82 8.49
C LYS A 59 24.67 -30.50 8.67
N ILE A 60 23.95 -31.37 9.37
CA ILE A 60 22.58 -31.09 9.83
C ILE A 60 22.68 -30.24 11.08
N THR A 61 22.05 -29.06 11.08
CA THR A 61 22.14 -28.10 12.19
C THR A 61 20.84 -27.99 12.97
N ALA A 62 19.70 -28.35 12.38
CA ALA A 62 18.42 -28.46 13.07
C ALA A 62 17.50 -29.51 12.43
N PHE A 63 16.55 -30.02 13.21
CA PHE A 63 15.52 -30.97 12.78
C PHE A 63 14.15 -30.68 13.42
N THR A 64 13.09 -31.28 12.89
CA THR A 64 11.79 -31.39 13.55
C THR A 64 11.38 -32.86 13.66
N ASN A 65 10.31 -33.14 14.40
CA ASN A 65 9.77 -34.50 14.52
C ASN A 65 9.38 -35.13 13.16
N LYS A 66 9.15 -34.33 12.11
CA LYS A 66 8.76 -34.82 10.78
C LYS A 66 9.73 -34.44 9.66
N ALA A 67 10.72 -33.60 9.94
CA ALA A 67 11.75 -33.21 8.99
C ALA A 67 13.14 -33.50 9.60
N PRO A 68 13.81 -34.61 9.22
CA PRO A 68 15.10 -34.98 9.79
C PRO A 68 16.21 -33.97 9.47
N VAL A 69 16.06 -33.24 8.37
CA VAL A 69 16.93 -32.11 8.01
C VAL A 69 16.05 -30.87 7.87
N ALA A 70 15.93 -30.09 8.95
CA ALA A 70 15.20 -28.83 8.95
C ALA A 70 16.13 -27.62 8.73
N ALA A 71 17.41 -27.77 9.04
CA ALA A 71 18.48 -26.86 8.63
C ALA A 71 19.76 -27.64 8.34
N MET A 72 20.54 -27.17 7.38
CA MET A 72 21.85 -27.73 7.05
C MET A 72 22.81 -26.65 6.58
N SER A 73 24.11 -26.87 6.80
CA SER A 73 25.15 -25.96 6.32
C SER A 73 26.44 -26.65 5.90
N HIS A 74 27.16 -26.01 4.98
CA HIS A 74 28.52 -26.35 4.59
C HIS A 74 29.41 -25.12 4.86
N PRO A 75 30.00 -25.00 6.07
CA PRO A 75 30.73 -23.81 6.51
C PRO A 75 31.87 -23.40 5.55
N ASP A 76 32.64 -24.36 5.04
CA ASP A 76 33.79 -24.07 4.15
C ASP A 76 33.37 -23.45 2.81
N LYS A 77 32.11 -23.64 2.39
CA LYS A 77 31.56 -23.10 1.13
C LYS A 77 30.56 -21.98 1.38
N ASN A 78 30.33 -21.59 2.63
CA ASN A 78 29.29 -20.64 3.05
C ASN A 78 27.90 -20.96 2.45
N LEU A 79 27.55 -22.24 2.33
CA LEU A 79 26.22 -22.66 1.88
C LEU A 79 25.37 -22.99 3.09
N TYR A 80 24.20 -22.36 3.17
CA TYR A 80 23.27 -22.54 4.29
C TYR A 80 21.85 -22.71 3.76
N ALA A 81 21.07 -23.55 4.43
CA ALA A 81 19.71 -23.83 4.03
C ALA A 81 18.83 -24.13 5.25
N VAL A 82 17.61 -23.60 5.23
CA VAL A 82 16.54 -23.89 6.18
C VAL A 82 15.29 -24.35 5.43
N GLN A 83 14.51 -25.23 6.06
CA GLN A 83 13.27 -25.79 5.51
C GLN A 83 12.04 -24.96 5.90
N PHE A 84 12.18 -24.11 6.93
CA PHE A 84 11.16 -23.19 7.43
C PHE A 84 11.33 -21.79 6.83
N HIS A 85 10.35 -20.92 7.06
CA HIS A 85 10.29 -19.55 6.54
C HIS A 85 10.77 -18.53 7.59
N PRO A 86 12.02 -18.04 7.53
CA PRO A 86 12.49 -16.97 8.42
C PRO A 86 11.89 -15.58 8.11
N GLU A 87 11.26 -15.39 6.95
CA GLU A 87 10.72 -14.10 6.49
C GLU A 87 9.36 -13.76 7.11
N VAL A 88 8.64 -14.75 7.64
CA VAL A 88 7.31 -14.54 8.22
C VAL A 88 7.39 -14.25 9.71
N VAL A 89 6.50 -13.37 10.19
CA VAL A 89 6.37 -13.00 11.62
C VAL A 89 6.17 -14.19 12.57
N HIS A 90 5.69 -15.32 12.04
CA HIS A 90 5.46 -16.55 12.79
C HIS A 90 6.76 -17.30 13.15
N THR A 91 7.91 -16.89 12.61
CA THR A 91 9.25 -17.33 13.03
C THR A 91 9.89 -16.18 13.83
N PRO A 92 9.83 -16.20 15.19
CA PRO A 92 10.14 -15.02 16.01
C PRO A 92 11.56 -14.46 15.80
N LYS A 93 12.55 -15.32 15.59
CA LYS A 93 13.96 -14.94 15.34
C LYS A 93 14.35 -14.94 13.86
N GLY A 94 13.38 -14.98 12.97
CA GLY A 94 13.61 -15.08 11.53
C GLY A 94 14.40 -13.90 10.96
N GLN A 95 14.13 -12.68 11.45
CA GLN A 95 14.90 -11.49 11.09
C GLN A 95 16.37 -11.57 11.54
N ASP A 96 16.65 -12.17 12.69
CA ASP A 96 18.03 -12.33 13.16
C ASP A 96 18.80 -13.36 12.33
N ILE A 97 18.13 -14.42 11.84
CA ILE A 97 18.71 -15.35 10.87
C ILE A 97 19.13 -14.61 9.59
N PHE A 98 18.27 -13.71 9.07
CA PHE A 98 18.63 -12.90 7.91
C PHE A 98 19.78 -11.94 8.19
N LYS A 99 19.84 -11.33 9.37
CA LYS A 99 20.98 -10.47 9.75
C LYS A 99 22.28 -11.26 9.75
N ASN A 100 22.30 -12.45 10.34
CA ASN A 100 23.47 -13.32 10.33
C ASN A 100 23.89 -13.67 8.89
N PHE A 101 22.93 -13.98 8.01
CA PHE A 101 23.23 -14.27 6.62
C PHE A 101 23.81 -13.07 5.87
N LEU A 102 23.15 -11.91 5.97
CA LEU A 102 23.52 -10.72 5.21
C LEU A 102 24.83 -10.10 5.72
N TYR A 103 24.94 -9.86 7.03
CA TYR A 103 26.04 -9.12 7.61
C TYR A 103 27.23 -10.02 7.96
N ASP A 104 26.98 -11.14 8.64
CA ASP A 104 28.08 -11.98 9.12
C ASP A 104 28.62 -12.90 8.02
N ILE A 105 27.74 -13.51 7.22
CA ILE A 105 28.12 -14.50 6.19
C ILE A 105 28.48 -13.81 4.87
N CYS A 106 27.58 -12.98 4.33
CA CYS A 106 27.79 -12.30 3.05
C CYS A 106 28.68 -11.04 3.16
N GLY A 107 28.86 -10.50 4.37
CA GLY A 107 29.69 -9.31 4.59
C GLY A 107 29.05 -8.00 4.12
N CYS A 108 27.72 -7.94 4.00
CA CYS A 108 27.02 -6.71 3.68
C CYS A 108 27.27 -5.65 4.76
N HIS A 109 27.38 -4.38 4.38
CA HIS A 109 27.70 -3.28 5.29
C HIS A 109 26.49 -2.42 5.69
N GLY A 110 25.29 -2.73 5.22
CA GLY A 110 24.09 -1.97 5.58
C GLY A 110 24.09 -0.54 5.02
N LEU A 111 24.68 -0.34 3.84
CA LEU A 111 24.77 0.99 3.21
C LEU A 111 23.43 1.48 2.64
N TRP A 112 22.42 0.60 2.57
CA TRP A 112 21.06 0.96 2.20
C TRP A 112 20.35 1.61 3.39
N THR A 113 20.27 2.93 3.35
CA THR A 113 19.55 3.77 4.32
C THR A 113 18.73 4.80 3.56
N MET A 114 17.65 5.32 4.13
CA MET A 114 16.85 6.33 3.42
C MET A 114 17.64 7.61 3.13
N ALA A 115 18.61 7.96 3.98
CA ALA A 115 19.53 9.07 3.71
C ALA A 115 20.44 8.82 2.49
N SER A 116 21.12 7.67 2.44
CA SER A 116 21.99 7.32 1.30
C SER A 116 21.20 7.12 0.01
N PHE A 117 20.02 6.51 0.10
CA PHE A 117 19.08 6.38 -1.02
C PHE A 117 18.66 7.75 -1.55
N LEU A 118 18.26 8.69 -0.66
CA LEU A 118 17.83 10.02 -1.08
C LEU A 118 18.92 10.75 -1.86
N GLU A 119 20.17 10.71 -1.38
CA GLU A 119 21.30 11.34 -2.06
C GLU A 119 21.52 10.74 -3.46
N GLN A 120 21.50 9.42 -3.57
CA GLN A 120 21.67 8.72 -4.83
C GLN A 120 20.51 9.00 -5.80
N ALA A 121 19.26 8.87 -5.36
CA ALA A 121 18.08 9.09 -6.19
C ALA A 121 17.99 10.53 -6.68
N VAL A 122 18.35 11.52 -5.84
CA VAL A 122 18.42 12.93 -6.25
C VAL A 122 19.49 13.15 -7.33
N ALA A 123 20.65 12.50 -7.21
CA ALA A 123 21.72 12.59 -8.21
C ALA A 123 21.28 11.96 -9.55
N GLU A 124 20.70 10.76 -9.51
CA GLU A 124 20.20 10.05 -10.69
C GLU A 124 19.10 10.84 -11.42
N VAL A 125 18.13 11.38 -10.68
CA VAL A 125 17.08 12.22 -11.27
C VAL A 125 17.67 13.48 -11.90
N ARG A 126 18.65 14.13 -11.25
CA ARG A 126 19.29 15.34 -11.78
C ARG A 126 20.06 15.05 -13.06
N GLU A 127 20.84 13.96 -13.09
CA GLU A 127 21.58 13.54 -14.28
C GLU A 127 20.63 13.21 -15.43
N ARG A 128 19.58 12.43 -15.16
CA ARG A 128 18.61 12.01 -16.16
C ARG A 128 17.80 13.17 -16.72
N ALA A 129 17.31 14.06 -15.86
CA ALA A 129 16.50 15.20 -16.29
C ALA A 129 17.35 16.27 -16.99
N GLY A 130 18.64 16.40 -16.70
CA GLY A 130 19.51 17.44 -17.27
C GLY A 130 18.94 18.83 -16.99
N ASP A 131 18.67 19.62 -18.04
CA ASP A 131 18.00 20.93 -18.00
C ASP A 131 16.53 20.90 -18.48
N LYS A 132 15.99 19.70 -18.78
CA LYS A 132 14.64 19.53 -19.32
C LYS A 132 13.56 19.79 -18.27
N LYS A 133 12.32 20.02 -18.76
CA LYS A 133 11.13 20.22 -17.91
C LYS A 133 10.56 18.87 -17.48
N VAL A 134 10.12 18.83 -16.23
CA VAL A 134 9.58 17.62 -15.59
C VAL A 134 8.16 17.89 -15.10
N LEU A 135 7.24 16.99 -15.43
CA LEU A 135 5.85 17.03 -15.01
C LEU A 135 5.58 15.93 -13.99
N CYS A 136 4.77 16.19 -12.98
CA CYS A 136 4.36 15.20 -12.00
C CYS A 136 2.85 15.30 -11.74
N GLY A 137 2.14 14.18 -11.91
CA GLY A 137 0.76 14.05 -11.43
C GLY A 137 0.75 13.85 -9.92
N LEU A 138 0.22 14.82 -9.18
CA LEU A 138 0.12 14.74 -7.73
C LEU A 138 -1.31 14.30 -7.38
N SER A 139 -1.44 13.11 -6.77
CA SER A 139 -2.74 12.54 -6.39
C SER A 139 -3.14 12.83 -4.95
N GLY A 140 -2.23 13.36 -4.13
CA GLY A 140 -2.40 13.51 -2.68
C GLY A 140 -2.09 12.23 -1.88
N GLY A 141 -1.85 11.11 -2.54
CA GLY A 141 -1.31 9.90 -1.92
C GLY A 141 0.15 10.05 -1.51
N VAL A 142 0.61 9.19 -0.60
CA VAL A 142 1.98 9.24 -0.07
C VAL A 142 3.05 9.05 -1.17
N ASP A 143 2.83 8.17 -2.14
CA ASP A 143 3.86 7.85 -3.15
C ASP A 143 4.10 9.02 -4.10
N SER A 144 3.03 9.59 -4.66
CA SER A 144 3.13 10.78 -5.52
C SER A 144 3.65 12.00 -4.76
N SER A 145 3.32 12.12 -3.48
CA SER A 145 3.83 13.16 -2.58
C SER A 145 5.34 13.05 -2.36
N VAL A 146 5.83 11.87 -2.00
CA VAL A 146 7.26 11.59 -1.77
C VAL A 146 8.04 11.75 -3.08
N ALA A 147 7.53 11.21 -4.19
CA ALA A 147 8.14 11.37 -5.50
C ALA A 147 8.26 12.85 -5.92
N ALA A 148 7.19 13.64 -5.73
CA ALA A 148 7.19 15.06 -6.04
C ALA A 148 8.25 15.83 -5.23
N VAL A 149 8.35 15.60 -3.91
CA VAL A 149 9.35 16.27 -3.06
C VAL A 149 10.77 15.84 -3.44
N LEU A 150 11.00 14.55 -3.69
CA LEU A 150 12.31 14.03 -4.11
C LEU A 150 12.75 14.66 -5.43
N VAL A 151 11.89 14.65 -6.44
CA VAL A 151 12.19 15.23 -7.75
C VAL A 151 12.36 16.75 -7.66
N HIS A 152 11.54 17.44 -6.85
CA HIS A 152 11.71 18.87 -6.62
C HIS A 152 13.10 19.18 -6.04
N ARG A 153 13.59 18.37 -5.10
CA ARG A 153 14.93 18.50 -4.55
C ARG A 153 16.04 18.28 -5.61
N ALA A 154 15.75 17.48 -6.64
CA ALA A 154 16.68 17.22 -7.73
C ALA A 154 16.72 18.33 -8.79
N VAL A 155 15.56 18.85 -9.21
CA VAL A 155 15.43 19.74 -10.39
C VAL A 155 14.87 21.14 -10.10
N GLY A 156 14.40 21.41 -8.88
CA GLY A 156 13.88 22.71 -8.45
C GLY A 156 12.63 23.13 -9.23
N ASP A 157 12.61 24.39 -9.68
CA ASP A 157 11.48 25.03 -10.38
C ASP A 157 11.18 24.44 -11.77
N ARG A 158 12.03 23.53 -12.26
CA ARG A 158 11.79 22.79 -13.51
C ARG A 158 10.75 21.68 -13.35
N LEU A 159 10.45 21.31 -12.10
CA LEU A 159 9.31 20.45 -11.79
C LEU A 159 8.03 21.28 -11.77
N THR A 160 7.06 20.86 -12.57
CA THR A 160 5.67 21.30 -12.43
C THR A 160 4.82 20.13 -11.96
N CYS A 161 4.07 20.33 -10.90
CA CYS A 161 3.08 19.37 -10.43
C CYS A 161 1.69 19.79 -10.89
N VAL A 162 0.85 18.81 -11.26
CA VAL A 162 -0.57 19.01 -11.54
C VAL A 162 -1.37 18.18 -10.53
N PHE A 163 -2.26 18.85 -9.80
CA PHE A 163 -3.22 18.24 -8.89
C PHE A 163 -4.63 18.48 -9.41
N VAL A 164 -5.37 17.40 -9.63
CA VAL A 164 -6.73 17.44 -10.19
C VAL A 164 -7.73 17.17 -9.07
N ASP A 165 -8.49 18.19 -8.68
CA ASP A 165 -9.66 18.02 -7.83
C ASP A 165 -10.87 17.63 -8.68
N HIS A 166 -11.08 16.32 -8.76
CA HIS A 166 -12.22 15.70 -9.42
C HIS A 166 -13.48 15.64 -8.54
N GLY A 167 -13.44 16.17 -7.31
CA GLY A 167 -14.60 16.29 -6.42
C GLY A 167 -14.99 15.02 -5.68
N LEU A 168 -14.17 13.97 -5.78
CA LEU A 168 -14.42 12.68 -5.11
C LEU A 168 -13.33 12.41 -4.05
N LEU A 169 -12.66 13.46 -3.56
CA LEU A 169 -11.65 13.39 -2.51
C LEU A 169 -12.29 13.49 -1.13
N ARG A 170 -11.52 13.27 -0.06
CA ARG A 170 -12.01 13.50 1.31
C ARG A 170 -12.22 14.98 1.59
N LYS A 171 -13.00 15.27 2.64
CA LYS A 171 -13.26 16.63 3.10
C LYS A 171 -11.94 17.37 3.38
N GLY A 172 -11.74 18.52 2.72
CA GLY A 172 -10.58 19.38 2.95
C GLY A 172 -9.25 18.88 2.35
N GLU A 173 -9.25 17.75 1.63
CA GLU A 173 -8.03 17.11 1.13
C GLU A 173 -7.36 17.97 0.04
N ALA A 174 -8.15 18.55 -0.87
CA ALA A 174 -7.64 19.42 -1.93
C ALA A 174 -6.93 20.65 -1.37
N GLU A 175 -7.56 21.36 -0.44
CA GLU A 175 -6.98 22.55 0.19
C GLU A 175 -5.71 22.22 0.97
N GLN A 176 -5.71 21.09 1.69
CA GLN A 176 -4.55 20.63 2.45
C GLN A 176 -3.37 20.32 1.52
N VAL A 177 -3.60 19.60 0.42
CA VAL A 177 -2.58 19.29 -0.58
C VAL A 177 -2.01 20.58 -1.17
N LEU A 178 -2.86 21.48 -1.67
CA LEU A 178 -2.42 22.74 -2.26
C LEU A 178 -1.58 23.57 -1.27
N LYS A 179 -2.03 23.67 -0.01
CA LYS A 179 -1.32 24.39 1.05
C LYS A 179 0.04 23.78 1.34
N ILE A 180 0.13 22.46 1.52
CA ILE A 180 1.39 21.79 1.86
C ILE A 180 2.42 21.99 0.74
N PHE A 181 2.06 21.71 -0.50
CA PHE A 181 3.04 21.71 -1.60
C PHE A 181 3.40 23.12 -2.08
N ARG A 182 2.44 24.07 -2.13
CA ARG A 182 2.72 25.46 -2.50
C ARG A 182 3.38 26.24 -1.37
N ASP A 183 2.88 26.13 -0.14
CA ASP A 183 3.32 27.04 0.93
C ASP A 183 4.55 26.51 1.67
N LYS A 184 4.60 25.21 1.97
CA LYS A 184 5.72 24.59 2.70
C LYS A 184 6.88 24.24 1.78
N PHE A 185 6.62 23.53 0.70
CA PHE A 185 7.66 23.03 -0.21
C PHE A 185 7.98 23.95 -1.39
N LYS A 186 7.16 24.99 -1.63
CA LYS A 186 7.32 25.95 -2.74
C LYS A 186 7.39 25.28 -4.12
N ILE A 187 6.72 24.13 -4.28
CA ILE A 187 6.63 23.46 -5.57
C ILE A 187 5.70 24.25 -6.50
N ASN A 188 6.08 24.37 -7.77
CA ASN A 188 5.20 24.88 -8.82
C ASN A 188 4.03 23.91 -9.03
N LEU A 189 2.93 24.13 -8.31
CA LEU A 189 1.75 23.26 -8.30
C LEU A 189 0.55 23.94 -8.95
N ILE A 190 0.08 23.36 -10.05
CA ILE A 190 -1.17 23.71 -10.72
C ILE A 190 -2.29 22.89 -10.08
N GLY A 191 -3.27 23.60 -9.51
CA GLY A 191 -4.47 23.00 -8.93
C GLY A 191 -5.63 23.21 -9.88
N VAL A 192 -6.29 22.12 -10.27
CA VAL A 192 -7.33 22.10 -11.30
C VAL A 192 -8.64 21.65 -10.66
N ASP A 193 -9.63 22.54 -10.64
CA ASP A 193 -10.97 22.21 -10.15
C ASP A 193 -11.85 21.78 -11.33
N VAL A 194 -12.19 20.48 -11.36
CA VAL A 194 -13.01 19.85 -12.40
C VAL A 194 -14.16 19.06 -11.80
N ARG A 195 -14.61 19.43 -10.60
CA ARG A 195 -15.65 18.73 -9.85
C ARG A 195 -16.95 18.58 -10.65
N GLU A 196 -17.42 19.66 -11.25
CA GLU A 196 -18.64 19.65 -12.06
C GLU A 196 -18.52 18.75 -13.30
N ARG A 197 -17.33 18.72 -13.93
CA ARG A 197 -17.04 17.90 -15.12
C ARG A 197 -17.15 16.41 -14.81
N PHE A 198 -16.55 15.96 -13.69
CA PHE A 198 -16.62 14.56 -13.28
C PHE A 198 -18.03 14.16 -12.85
N LEU A 199 -18.72 14.99 -12.06
CA LEU A 199 -20.10 14.71 -11.66
C LEU A 199 -21.06 14.64 -12.84
N ALA A 200 -20.90 15.51 -13.85
CA ALA A 200 -21.69 15.45 -15.08
C ALA A 200 -21.47 14.14 -15.86
N ARG A 201 -20.24 13.65 -15.92
CA ARG A 201 -19.89 12.38 -16.60
C ARG A 201 -20.37 11.14 -15.85
N LEU A 202 -20.53 11.23 -14.53
CA LEU A 202 -21.04 10.16 -13.67
C LEU A 202 -22.57 10.14 -13.53
N SER A 203 -23.26 11.15 -14.08
CA SER A 203 -24.72 11.23 -13.97
C SER A 203 -25.41 10.01 -14.59
N GLY A 204 -26.30 9.39 -13.82
CA GLY A 204 -27.02 8.17 -14.19
C GLY A 204 -26.18 6.89 -14.21
N VAL A 205 -24.89 6.95 -13.87
CA VAL A 205 -23.99 5.78 -13.89
C VAL A 205 -24.05 5.07 -12.54
N THR A 206 -24.50 3.81 -12.55
CA THR A 206 -24.59 2.97 -11.35
C THR A 206 -23.63 1.79 -11.36
N ASP A 207 -23.20 1.33 -12.54
CA ASP A 207 -22.26 0.21 -12.69
C ASP A 207 -20.86 0.61 -12.21
N PRO A 208 -20.27 -0.10 -11.23
CA PRO A 208 -19.00 0.29 -10.61
C PRO A 208 -17.81 0.23 -11.58
N GLU A 209 -17.79 -0.73 -12.50
CA GLU A 209 -16.74 -0.84 -13.51
C GLU A 209 -16.80 0.32 -14.50
N LEU A 210 -18.01 0.72 -14.91
CA LEU A 210 -18.20 1.90 -15.75
C LEU A 210 -17.80 3.19 -15.02
N LYS A 211 -18.12 3.34 -13.72
CA LYS A 211 -17.65 4.47 -12.90
C LYS A 211 -16.12 4.55 -12.91
N ARG A 212 -15.44 3.44 -12.66
CA ARG A 212 -13.97 3.35 -12.66
C ARG A 212 -13.38 3.78 -14.00
N LYS A 213 -13.94 3.28 -15.11
CA LYS A 213 -13.49 3.64 -16.48
C LYS A 213 -13.68 5.12 -16.78
N ILE A 214 -14.86 5.66 -16.50
CA ILE A 214 -15.16 7.08 -16.73
C ILE A 214 -14.20 7.98 -15.95
N ILE A 215 -13.99 7.69 -14.67
CA ILE A 215 -13.12 8.51 -13.82
C ILE A 215 -11.66 8.42 -14.30
N GLY A 216 -11.17 7.21 -14.62
CA GLY A 216 -9.82 7.03 -15.13
C GLY A 216 -9.58 7.78 -16.45
N GLU A 217 -10.50 7.62 -17.40
CA GLU A 217 -10.43 8.29 -18.70
C GLU A 217 -10.48 9.82 -18.56
N GLU A 218 -11.42 10.34 -17.77
CA GLU A 218 -11.59 11.78 -17.58
C GLU A 218 -10.38 12.41 -16.86
N PHE A 219 -9.78 11.68 -15.91
CA PHE A 219 -8.56 12.12 -15.24
C PHE A 219 -7.39 12.26 -16.22
N ILE A 220 -7.21 11.27 -17.11
CA ILE A 220 -6.17 11.32 -18.15
C ILE A 220 -6.40 12.55 -19.05
N ARG A 221 -7.62 12.75 -19.56
CA ARG A 221 -7.95 13.90 -20.42
C ARG A 221 -7.66 15.24 -19.77
N VAL A 222 -8.05 15.42 -18.50
CA VAL A 222 -7.75 16.65 -17.75
C VAL A 222 -6.25 16.83 -17.58
N PHE A 223 -5.53 15.76 -17.26
CA PHE A 223 -4.08 15.81 -17.10
C PHE A 223 -3.37 16.19 -18.41
N GLU A 224 -3.81 15.67 -19.55
CA GLU A 224 -3.32 16.03 -20.89
C GLU A 224 -3.57 17.51 -21.22
N GLU A 225 -4.80 17.99 -20.98
CA GLU A 225 -5.16 19.38 -21.20
C GLU A 225 -4.26 20.35 -20.41
N GLU A 226 -3.86 19.98 -19.18
CA GLU A 226 -2.92 20.77 -18.39
C GLU A 226 -1.47 20.61 -18.85
N ALA A 227 -1.06 19.41 -19.26
CA ALA A 227 0.28 19.17 -19.80
C ALA A 227 0.52 19.98 -21.08
N ASP A 228 -0.47 20.05 -21.98
CA ASP A 228 -0.38 20.81 -23.23
C ASP A 228 -0.21 22.32 -23.00
N LYS A 229 -0.81 22.86 -21.93
CA LYS A 229 -0.66 24.28 -21.54
C LYS A 229 0.76 24.63 -21.09
N LEU A 230 1.54 23.65 -20.64
CA LEU A 230 2.93 23.84 -20.18
C LEU A 230 3.95 23.90 -21.32
N GLY A 231 3.49 23.66 -22.55
CA GLY A 231 4.32 23.52 -23.74
C GLY A 231 5.10 22.22 -23.70
N ARG A 232 6.35 22.24 -24.18
CA ARG A 232 7.18 21.04 -24.21
C ARG A 232 7.58 20.59 -22.80
N VAL A 233 7.09 19.42 -22.40
CA VAL A 233 7.54 18.63 -21.26
C VAL A 233 8.28 17.41 -21.82
N ASP A 234 9.39 17.01 -21.19
CA ASP A 234 10.17 15.85 -21.65
C ASP A 234 10.01 14.63 -20.73
N TYR A 235 9.75 14.86 -19.43
CA TYR A 235 9.63 13.79 -18.43
C TYR A 235 8.32 13.82 -17.66
N LEU A 236 7.78 12.64 -17.38
CA LEU A 236 6.69 12.43 -16.42
C LEU A 236 7.19 11.66 -15.20
N VAL A 237 6.91 12.17 -14.00
CA VAL A 237 7.20 11.52 -12.73
C VAL A 237 6.06 10.60 -12.34
N GLN A 238 6.39 9.38 -11.92
CA GLN A 238 5.45 8.45 -11.31
C GLN A 238 5.98 7.95 -9.96
N GLY A 239 5.07 7.75 -9.01
CA GLY A 239 5.37 7.19 -7.68
C GLY A 239 5.43 5.66 -7.67
N THR A 240 5.81 5.02 -8.79
CA THR A 240 5.88 3.56 -8.91
C THR A 240 6.82 2.97 -7.85
N LEU A 241 6.37 1.92 -7.17
CA LEU A 241 7.12 1.23 -6.11
C LEU A 241 7.69 -0.12 -6.55
N TYR A 242 8.59 -0.69 -5.75
CA TYR A 242 9.20 -1.99 -6.08
C TYR A 242 8.21 -3.15 -6.25
N PRO A 243 7.16 -3.29 -5.40
CA PRO A 243 6.10 -4.27 -5.66
C PRO A 243 5.44 -4.09 -7.03
N ASP A 244 5.34 -2.85 -7.53
CA ASP A 244 4.75 -2.59 -8.84
C ASP A 244 5.60 -3.13 -9.98
N VAL A 245 6.91 -2.93 -9.88
CA VAL A 245 7.89 -3.42 -10.85
C VAL A 245 7.87 -4.94 -10.88
N VAL A 246 7.90 -5.59 -9.71
CA VAL A 246 7.89 -7.06 -9.61
C VAL A 246 6.61 -7.66 -10.21
N GLU A 247 5.44 -7.07 -9.92
CA GLU A 247 4.19 -7.52 -10.49
C GLU A 247 4.18 -7.35 -12.02
N SER A 248 4.58 -6.17 -12.53
CA SER A 248 4.60 -5.85 -13.96
C SER A 248 5.56 -6.72 -14.80
N GLY A 249 6.63 -7.23 -14.19
CA GLY A 249 7.58 -8.15 -14.83
C GLY A 249 7.03 -9.55 -15.11
N THR A 250 5.82 -9.87 -14.63
CA THR A 250 5.15 -11.14 -14.91
C THR A 250 4.21 -11.01 -16.12
N ALA A 251 4.31 -11.94 -17.08
CA ALA A 251 3.55 -11.90 -18.34
C ALA A 251 2.01 -11.83 -18.17
N THR A 252 1.50 -12.19 -16.99
CA THR A 252 0.08 -12.15 -16.63
C THR A 252 -0.42 -10.80 -16.10
N ALA A 253 0.46 -9.91 -15.63
CA ALA A 253 0.06 -8.68 -14.93
C ALA A 253 -0.05 -7.44 -15.84
N ALA A 254 0.52 -7.48 -17.05
CA ALA A 254 0.50 -6.37 -18.00
C ALA A 254 -0.93 -5.88 -18.36
N VAL A 255 -1.94 -6.74 -18.22
CA VAL A 255 -3.36 -6.42 -18.49
C VAL A 255 -4.06 -5.77 -17.29
N ILE A 256 -3.53 -5.95 -16.07
CA ILE A 256 -4.21 -5.57 -14.82
C ILE A 256 -3.86 -4.14 -14.38
N LYS A 257 -2.63 -3.66 -14.67
CA LYS A 257 -2.12 -2.39 -14.15
C LYS A 257 -2.26 -1.14 -15.03
N SER A 258 -3.04 -1.19 -16.11
CA SER A 258 -3.39 0.04 -16.85
C SER A 258 -4.09 1.10 -15.99
N HIS A 259 -4.53 0.76 -14.76
CA HIS A 259 -5.34 1.61 -13.89
C HIS A 259 -4.67 2.15 -12.62
N HIS A 260 -3.41 1.79 -12.28
CA HIS A 260 -2.83 2.14 -10.98
C HIS A 260 -1.63 3.11 -11.00
N ASN A 261 -0.83 3.17 -12.06
CA ASN A 261 0.28 4.14 -12.20
C ASN A 261 0.19 4.86 -13.54
N VAL A 262 -0.64 5.91 -13.65
CA VAL A 262 -0.92 6.65 -14.92
C VAL A 262 -0.79 5.72 -16.16
N GLY A 263 -1.30 4.49 -16.05
CA GLY A 263 -0.95 3.38 -16.94
C GLY A 263 -1.79 3.39 -18.22
N GLY A 264 -2.51 4.49 -18.41
CA GLY A 264 -3.33 4.80 -19.57
C GLY A 264 -2.89 6.10 -20.23
N LEU A 265 -1.63 6.53 -20.06
CA LEU A 265 -1.10 7.58 -20.94
C LEU A 265 -1.29 7.09 -22.38
N PRO A 266 -1.96 7.89 -23.23
CA PRO A 266 -2.18 7.51 -24.62
C PRO A 266 -0.86 7.24 -25.33
N GLU A 267 -0.87 6.32 -26.31
CA GLU A 267 0.34 5.89 -27.04
C GLU A 267 1.06 7.04 -27.75
N ASP A 268 0.38 8.17 -27.95
CA ASP A 268 0.89 9.40 -28.54
C ASP A 268 1.57 10.35 -27.54
N MET A 269 1.51 10.08 -26.23
CA MET A 269 2.19 10.90 -25.24
C MET A 269 3.71 10.62 -25.21
N ARG A 270 4.49 11.50 -25.82
CA ARG A 270 5.96 11.39 -25.98
C ARG A 270 6.75 11.82 -24.73
N LEU A 271 6.39 11.30 -23.56
CA LEU A 271 7.08 11.59 -22.30
C LEU A 271 7.94 10.41 -21.86
N GLU A 272 9.18 10.69 -21.43
CA GLU A 272 10.02 9.69 -20.77
C GLU A 272 9.65 9.60 -19.28
N LEU A 273 9.61 8.40 -18.69
CA LEU A 273 9.21 8.21 -17.28
C LEU A 273 10.36 8.39 -16.30
N ILE A 274 10.16 9.11 -15.20
CA ILE A 274 11.05 9.14 -14.03
C ILE A 274 10.32 8.50 -12.86
N GLU A 275 10.83 7.35 -12.39
CA GLU A 275 10.22 6.53 -11.33
C GLU A 275 11.18 6.43 -10.14
N PRO A 276 11.34 7.50 -9.34
CA PRO A 276 12.42 7.58 -8.36
C PRO A 276 12.24 6.65 -7.15
N LEU A 277 11.06 6.04 -7.00
CA LEU A 277 10.71 5.17 -5.87
C LEU A 277 10.65 3.68 -6.25
N CYS A 278 11.02 3.33 -7.50
CA CYS A 278 10.84 1.99 -8.06
C CYS A 278 11.64 0.89 -7.33
N TRP A 279 12.58 1.24 -6.45
CA TRP A 279 13.36 0.32 -5.63
C TRP A 279 12.92 0.24 -4.17
N LEU A 280 11.86 0.97 -3.79
CA LEU A 280 11.39 1.07 -2.41
C LEU A 280 10.13 0.24 -2.16
N PHE A 281 10.03 -0.30 -0.94
CA PHE A 281 8.78 -0.75 -0.35
C PHE A 281 8.02 0.42 0.30
N LYS A 282 6.75 0.18 0.64
CA LYS A 282 5.82 1.22 1.13
C LYS A 282 6.26 1.83 2.47
N ASP A 283 6.83 1.02 3.35
CA ASP A 283 7.41 1.45 4.63
C ASP A 283 8.64 2.33 4.43
N GLU A 284 9.51 1.98 3.48
CA GLU A 284 10.67 2.79 3.11
C GLU A 284 10.25 4.13 2.50
N VAL A 285 9.23 4.15 1.65
CA VAL A 285 8.65 5.40 1.10
C VAL A 285 8.15 6.31 2.23
N ARG A 286 7.52 5.73 3.26
CA ARG A 286 7.06 6.51 4.42
C ARG A 286 8.23 7.10 5.20
N ALA A 287 9.24 6.29 5.53
CA ALA A 287 10.44 6.75 6.21
C ALA A 287 11.16 7.85 5.42
N LEU A 288 11.29 7.68 4.11
CA LEU A 288 11.85 8.68 3.21
C LEU A 288 11.04 9.98 3.21
N GLY A 289 9.70 9.89 3.27
CA GLY A 289 8.83 11.04 3.39
C GLY A 289 9.06 11.84 4.68
N GLU A 290 9.20 11.15 5.81
CA GLU A 290 9.52 11.77 7.10
C GLU A 290 10.88 12.47 7.08
N ASP A 291 11.92 11.81 6.53
CA ASP A 291 13.27 12.36 6.39
C ASP A 291 13.30 13.62 5.51
N MET A 292 12.42 13.69 4.50
CA MET A 292 12.25 14.88 3.66
C MET A 292 11.36 15.97 4.29
N GLY A 293 10.83 15.73 5.49
CA GLY A 293 10.01 16.68 6.25
C GLY A 293 8.56 16.76 5.78
N LEU A 294 8.03 15.72 5.12
CA LEU A 294 6.59 15.63 4.86
C LEU A 294 5.82 15.56 6.18
N PRO A 295 4.68 16.26 6.30
CA PRO A 295 3.82 16.14 7.47
C PRO A 295 3.36 14.70 7.72
N GLU A 296 3.27 14.31 8.99
CA GLU A 296 2.89 12.95 9.42
C GLU A 296 1.53 12.51 8.85
N ASP A 297 0.58 13.43 8.78
CA ASP A 297 -0.77 13.28 8.23
C ASP A 297 -0.82 13.09 6.69
N VAL A 298 0.29 13.35 6.00
CA VAL A 298 0.48 12.99 4.59
C VAL A 298 1.16 11.63 4.49
N VAL A 299 2.22 11.39 5.26
CA VAL A 299 3.01 10.16 5.21
C VAL A 299 2.21 8.94 5.64
N TRP A 300 1.53 9.03 6.78
CA TRP A 300 0.79 7.93 7.40
C TRP A 300 -0.68 7.89 7.00
N ARG A 301 -1.06 8.69 6.00
CA ARG A 301 -2.40 8.70 5.44
C ARG A 301 -2.77 7.29 4.98
N GLN A 302 -3.94 6.84 5.39
CA GLN A 302 -4.47 5.56 4.93
C GLN A 302 -4.70 5.58 3.41
N PRO A 303 -4.55 4.43 2.72
CA PRO A 303 -4.76 4.34 1.28
C PRO A 303 -6.14 4.87 0.86
N PHE A 304 -6.16 5.57 -0.27
CA PHE A 304 -7.37 6.11 -0.87
C PHE A 304 -7.46 5.67 -2.33
N PRO A 305 -8.59 5.11 -2.78
CA PRO A 305 -8.71 4.58 -4.13
C PRO A 305 -8.63 5.71 -5.16
N GLY A 306 -8.09 5.43 -6.35
CA GLY A 306 -8.03 6.41 -7.45
C GLY A 306 -9.39 7.02 -7.84
N PRO A 307 -10.46 6.20 -7.97
CA PRO A 307 -11.83 6.71 -8.14
C PRO A 307 -12.40 7.48 -6.95
N GLY A 308 -11.69 7.52 -5.83
CA GLY A 308 -12.07 8.19 -4.60
C GLY A 308 -13.41 7.72 -4.04
N LEU A 309 -14.23 8.67 -3.62
CA LEU A 309 -15.54 8.40 -3.01
C LEU A 309 -16.54 7.75 -3.97
N ALA A 310 -16.31 7.75 -5.29
CA ALA A 310 -17.26 7.15 -6.24
C ALA A 310 -17.45 5.63 -6.07
N VAL A 311 -16.45 4.92 -5.55
CA VAL A 311 -16.53 3.48 -5.23
C VAL A 311 -16.97 3.22 -3.77
N ARG A 312 -17.23 4.29 -3.02
CA ARG A 312 -17.79 4.24 -1.66
C ARG A 312 -19.22 4.75 -1.63
N ILE A 313 -19.75 5.20 -2.77
CA ILE A 313 -21.14 5.58 -2.96
C ILE A 313 -21.75 4.55 -3.88
N LEU A 314 -22.61 3.69 -3.34
CA LEU A 314 -23.24 2.65 -4.15
C LEU A 314 -24.27 3.26 -5.09
N GLY A 315 -24.29 2.76 -6.33
CA GLY A 315 -25.12 3.31 -7.39
C GLY A 315 -24.63 4.67 -7.89
N GLU A 316 -25.58 5.57 -8.17
CA GLU A 316 -25.30 6.87 -8.77
C GLU A 316 -24.59 7.83 -7.80
N VAL A 317 -23.54 8.49 -8.31
CA VAL A 317 -22.73 9.47 -7.58
C VAL A 317 -23.25 10.88 -7.84
N THR A 318 -23.74 11.56 -6.79
CA THR A 318 -24.25 12.94 -6.86
C THR A 318 -23.50 13.86 -5.91
N ALA A 319 -23.52 15.17 -6.17
CA ALA A 319 -22.89 16.17 -5.29
C ALA A 319 -23.38 16.07 -3.82
N GLU A 320 -24.68 15.82 -3.64
CA GLU A 320 -25.28 15.62 -2.31
C GLU A 320 -24.71 14.38 -1.61
N LYS A 321 -24.70 13.22 -2.30
CA LYS A 321 -24.15 11.97 -1.75
C LYS A 321 -22.67 12.10 -1.41
N VAL A 322 -21.91 12.79 -2.24
CA VAL A 322 -20.49 13.08 -1.99
C VAL A 322 -20.32 13.92 -0.74
N ALA A 323 -21.06 15.03 -0.60
CA ALA A 323 -20.97 15.89 0.57
C ALA A 323 -21.35 15.15 1.87
N VAL A 324 -22.45 14.38 1.84
CA VAL A 324 -22.88 13.56 2.98
C VAL A 324 -21.80 12.55 3.38
N LEU A 325 -21.21 11.86 2.40
CA LEU A 325 -20.18 10.87 2.68
C LEU A 325 -18.87 11.51 3.18
N GLN A 326 -18.49 12.67 2.65
CA GLN A 326 -17.33 13.44 3.12
C GLN A 326 -17.45 13.82 4.60
N GLU A 327 -18.62 14.24 5.05
CA GLU A 327 -18.87 14.54 6.46
C GLU A 327 -18.79 13.27 7.33
N ALA A 328 -19.42 12.18 6.90
CA ALA A 328 -19.42 10.92 7.65
C ALA A 328 -18.01 10.31 7.78
N ASP A 329 -17.23 10.33 6.69
CA ASP A 329 -15.84 9.85 6.66
C ASP A 329 -14.94 10.71 7.55
N ALA A 330 -15.13 12.03 7.56
CA ALA A 330 -14.39 12.94 8.43
C ALA A 330 -14.64 12.67 9.92
N ILE A 331 -15.89 12.42 10.32
CA ILE A 331 -16.23 12.05 11.71
C ILE A 331 -15.57 10.73 12.10
N LEU A 332 -15.64 9.70 11.23
CA LEU A 332 -15.00 8.42 11.47
C LEU A 332 -13.49 8.57 11.68
N GLU A 333 -12.83 9.30 10.77
CA GLU A 333 -11.39 9.54 10.85
C GLU A 333 -11.00 10.27 12.15
N GLU A 334 -11.76 11.29 12.54
CA GLU A 334 -11.51 12.07 13.76
C GLU A 334 -11.60 11.18 15.01
N GLU A 335 -12.63 10.35 15.14
CA GLU A 335 -12.80 9.47 16.31
C GLU A 335 -11.76 8.35 16.34
N ILE A 336 -11.38 7.79 15.19
CA ILE A 336 -10.28 6.81 15.11
C ILE A 336 -8.95 7.44 15.54
N LYS A 337 -8.67 8.67 15.12
CA LYS A 337 -7.48 9.42 15.54
C LYS A 337 -7.50 9.74 17.03
N LYS A 338 -8.63 10.19 17.59
CA LYS A 338 -8.80 10.43 19.03
C LYS A 338 -8.57 9.16 19.86
N ALA A 339 -8.96 8.01 19.33
CA ALA A 339 -8.72 6.71 19.97
C ALA A 339 -7.27 6.20 19.83
N GLY A 340 -6.41 6.89 19.09
CA GLY A 340 -5.02 6.46 18.83
C GLY A 340 -4.88 5.31 17.83
N LEU A 341 -5.97 4.88 17.18
CA LEU A 341 -6.02 3.67 16.37
C LEU A 341 -5.62 3.89 14.91
N TYR A 342 -5.47 5.13 14.45
CA TYR A 342 -5.28 5.45 13.03
C TYR A 342 -4.06 4.79 12.39
N ARG A 343 -2.94 4.70 13.13
CA ARG A 343 -1.70 4.05 12.68
C ARG A 343 -1.78 2.52 12.71
N GLU A 344 -2.62 1.95 13.56
CA GLU A 344 -2.78 0.49 13.71
C GLU A 344 -3.71 -0.10 12.65
N ILE A 345 -4.69 0.69 12.22
CA ILE A 345 -5.66 0.32 11.19
C ILE A 345 -5.05 0.57 9.81
N TRP A 346 -5.11 -0.42 8.93
CA TRP A 346 -4.56 -0.29 7.58
C TRP A 346 -5.40 0.66 6.74
N GLN A 347 -6.72 0.54 6.81
CA GLN A 347 -7.66 1.45 6.16
C GLN A 347 -8.99 1.47 6.92
N SER A 348 -9.56 2.65 7.10
CA SER A 348 -10.87 2.91 7.66
C SER A 348 -11.59 3.99 6.87
N PHE A 349 -12.87 3.78 6.58
CA PHE A 349 -13.68 4.70 5.78
C PHE A 349 -15.18 4.46 5.95
N ALA A 350 -15.96 5.48 5.60
CA ALA A 350 -17.40 5.36 5.43
C ALA A 350 -17.78 4.95 4.01
N VAL A 351 -18.90 4.25 3.87
CA VAL A 351 -19.56 3.86 2.62
C VAL A 351 -21.01 4.29 2.71
N LEU A 352 -21.56 4.85 1.63
CA LEU A 352 -22.97 5.24 1.51
C LEU A 352 -23.72 4.23 0.63
N PRO A 353 -24.33 3.18 1.22
CA PRO A 353 -25.30 2.33 0.53
C PRO A 353 -26.44 3.15 -0.06
N ASP A 354 -26.98 2.73 -1.20
CA ASP A 354 -28.22 3.28 -1.76
C ASP A 354 -29.46 2.75 -1.00
N MET A 355 -29.41 2.78 0.32
CA MET A 355 -30.44 2.27 1.23
C MET A 355 -30.86 3.37 2.20
N ARG A 356 -32.18 3.54 2.33
CA ARG A 356 -32.79 4.42 3.32
C ARG A 356 -33.45 3.62 4.43
N SER A 357 -33.54 4.22 5.61
CA SER A 357 -34.09 3.58 6.79
C SER A 357 -35.02 4.51 7.54
N VAL A 358 -36.00 3.94 8.24
CA VAL A 358 -36.85 4.71 9.16
C VAL A 358 -36.08 5.02 10.45
N GLY A 359 -36.29 6.21 10.98
CA GLY A 359 -35.73 6.65 12.25
C GLY A 359 -36.66 7.62 12.98
N VAL A 360 -36.27 7.98 14.20
CA VAL A 360 -36.89 9.07 14.96
C VAL A 360 -35.77 10.00 15.35
N MET A 361 -35.79 11.23 14.85
CA MET A 361 -34.79 12.26 15.16
C MET A 361 -35.53 13.55 15.50
N GLY A 362 -35.25 14.14 16.67
CA GLY A 362 -35.94 15.36 17.12
C GLY A 362 -37.45 15.19 17.27
N ASP A 363 -37.90 14.03 17.80
CA ASP A 363 -39.32 13.64 17.96
C ASP A 363 -40.13 13.53 16.65
N GLU A 364 -39.50 13.64 15.48
CA GLU A 364 -40.12 13.44 14.17
C GLU A 364 -39.66 12.15 13.50
N ARG A 365 -40.56 11.54 12.71
CA ARG A 365 -40.23 10.36 11.91
C ARG A 365 -39.37 10.77 10.72
N THR A 366 -38.22 10.12 10.57
CA THR A 366 -37.29 10.37 9.47
C THR A 366 -37.18 9.18 8.52
N TYR A 367 -36.83 9.46 7.26
CA TYR A 367 -36.47 8.47 6.25
C TYR A 367 -35.20 8.93 5.52
N ALA A 368 -34.06 8.53 6.08
CA ALA A 368 -32.73 9.02 5.73
C ALA A 368 -31.80 7.86 5.35
N TYR A 369 -30.61 8.17 4.86
CA TYR A 369 -29.61 7.18 4.45
C TYR A 369 -29.08 6.36 5.62
N THR A 370 -28.67 5.14 5.32
CA THR A 370 -27.80 4.34 6.17
C THR A 370 -26.36 4.49 5.69
N VAL A 371 -25.42 4.72 6.60
CA VAL A 371 -23.98 4.68 6.29
C VAL A 371 -23.36 3.42 6.88
N ALA A 372 -22.47 2.79 6.12
CA ALA A 372 -21.67 1.66 6.60
C ALA A 372 -20.25 2.12 6.92
N LEU A 373 -19.74 1.72 8.08
CA LEU A 373 -18.36 1.92 8.47
C LEU A 373 -17.56 0.68 8.09
N ARG A 374 -16.38 0.88 7.52
CA ARG A 374 -15.44 -0.19 7.17
C ARG A 374 -14.09 0.12 7.80
N ALA A 375 -13.51 -0.86 8.51
CA ALA A 375 -12.13 -0.77 8.98
C ALA A 375 -11.47 -2.14 8.92
N VAL A 376 -10.26 -2.23 8.37
CA VAL A 376 -9.55 -3.49 8.16
C VAL A 376 -8.07 -3.43 8.59
N HIS A 377 -7.56 -4.56 9.05
CA HIS A 377 -6.12 -4.83 9.13
C HIS A 377 -5.69 -5.63 7.90
N SER A 378 -4.57 -5.24 7.29
CA SER A 378 -3.96 -5.96 6.19
C SER A 378 -2.46 -5.67 6.15
N GLN A 379 -1.69 -6.61 5.59
CA GLN A 379 -0.26 -6.42 5.30
C GLN A 379 -0.03 -6.02 3.84
N ASP A 380 -0.79 -6.62 2.91
CA ASP A 380 -0.56 -6.55 1.46
C ASP A 380 -1.85 -6.27 0.64
N ALA A 381 -2.96 -5.98 1.32
CA ALA A 381 -4.30 -5.87 0.76
C ALA A 381 -4.84 -7.14 0.06
N MET A 382 -4.08 -8.25 -0.01
CA MET A 382 -4.53 -9.52 -0.61
C MET A 382 -5.46 -10.27 0.34
N THR A 383 -5.15 -10.25 1.63
CA THR A 383 -6.05 -10.71 2.70
C THR A 383 -6.25 -9.60 3.72
N ALA A 384 -7.46 -9.50 4.28
CA ALA A 384 -7.75 -8.48 5.27
C ALA A 384 -8.78 -8.98 6.28
N ASP A 385 -8.57 -8.68 7.55
CA ASP A 385 -9.54 -8.97 8.60
C ASP A 385 -10.15 -7.66 9.11
N TRP A 386 -11.43 -7.69 9.48
CA TRP A 386 -12.11 -6.50 9.97
C TRP A 386 -11.59 -6.14 11.37
N VAL A 387 -11.51 -4.85 11.67
CA VAL A 387 -10.95 -4.36 12.95
C VAL A 387 -11.99 -4.54 14.04
N ARG A 388 -11.62 -5.10 15.19
CA ARG A 388 -12.53 -5.20 16.36
C ARG A 388 -12.50 -3.85 17.09
N LEU A 389 -13.08 -2.83 16.47
CA LEU A 389 -13.12 -1.49 17.03
C LEU A 389 -13.76 -1.52 18.43
N PRO A 390 -13.19 -0.83 19.43
CA PRO A 390 -13.79 -0.75 20.75
C PRO A 390 -15.23 -0.23 20.64
N TYR A 391 -16.17 -0.85 21.34
CA TYR A 391 -17.58 -0.48 21.23
C TYR A 391 -17.84 1.00 21.57
N GLY A 392 -17.06 1.60 22.47
CA GLY A 392 -17.14 3.04 22.76
C GLY A 392 -16.74 3.94 21.58
N VAL A 393 -15.81 3.51 20.73
CA VAL A 393 -15.45 4.24 19.50
C VAL A 393 -16.60 4.13 18.48
N LEU A 394 -17.16 2.93 18.30
CA LEU A 394 -18.31 2.72 17.43
C LEU A 394 -19.54 3.53 17.88
N GLU A 395 -19.80 3.58 19.19
CA GLU A 395 -20.86 4.40 19.77
C GLU A 395 -20.62 5.88 19.49
N ALA A 396 -19.42 6.40 19.77
CA ALA A 396 -19.08 7.81 19.53
C ALA A 396 -19.26 8.20 18.05
N VAL A 397 -18.74 7.39 17.12
CA VAL A 397 -18.90 7.62 15.68
C VAL A 397 -20.38 7.61 15.29
N SER A 398 -21.13 6.59 15.75
CA SER A 398 -22.56 6.44 15.43
C SER A 398 -23.37 7.63 15.92
N SER A 399 -23.18 8.03 17.18
CA SER A 399 -23.87 9.18 17.78
C SER A 399 -23.55 10.49 17.06
N ARG A 400 -22.28 10.74 16.72
CA ARG A 400 -21.87 11.95 16.00
C ARG A 400 -22.44 11.99 14.59
N ILE A 401 -22.32 10.91 13.81
CA ILE A 401 -22.88 10.84 12.45
C ILE A 401 -24.38 11.14 12.45
N VAL A 402 -25.16 10.49 13.32
CA VAL A 402 -26.63 10.67 13.34
C VAL A 402 -27.06 12.03 13.87
N SER A 403 -26.27 12.66 14.76
CA SER A 403 -26.62 13.97 15.33
C SER A 403 -26.13 15.15 14.50
N GLU A 404 -25.02 15.01 13.78
CA GLU A 404 -24.37 16.08 12.99
C GLU A 404 -24.81 16.07 11.52
N ILE A 405 -25.20 14.91 10.96
CA ILE A 405 -25.53 14.75 9.53
C ILE A 405 -27.01 14.40 9.36
N LYS A 406 -27.82 15.37 8.94
CA LYS A 406 -29.30 15.27 8.89
C LYS A 406 -29.78 14.20 7.90
N GLU A 407 -28.99 13.95 6.87
CA GLU A 407 -29.27 13.01 5.79
C GLU A 407 -29.05 11.55 6.21
N ILE A 408 -28.44 11.28 7.37
CA ILE A 408 -28.13 9.95 7.88
C ILE A 408 -28.87 9.72 9.21
N ASN A 409 -29.55 8.58 9.33
CA ASN A 409 -30.24 8.20 10.56
C ASN A 409 -29.89 6.79 11.07
N ARG A 410 -28.93 6.14 10.41
CA ARG A 410 -28.50 4.79 10.76
C ARG A 410 -27.05 4.57 10.37
N VAL A 411 -26.33 3.91 11.27
CA VAL A 411 -24.94 3.52 11.09
C VAL A 411 -24.83 2.00 11.27
N VAL A 412 -24.10 1.34 10.37
CA VAL A 412 -23.77 -0.09 10.47
C VAL A 412 -22.26 -0.29 10.37
N TYR A 413 -21.76 -1.43 10.82
CA TYR A 413 -20.33 -1.76 10.74
C TYR A 413 -20.13 -3.07 9.96
N ASP A 414 -19.23 -3.04 8.97
CA ASP A 414 -18.92 -4.20 8.14
C ASP A 414 -17.91 -5.13 8.83
N ILE A 415 -18.41 -6.28 9.26
CA ILE A 415 -17.67 -7.33 9.97
C ILE A 415 -17.27 -8.51 9.06
N THR A 416 -17.18 -8.28 7.74
CA THR A 416 -16.85 -9.31 6.75
C THR A 416 -15.38 -9.27 6.38
N SER A 417 -14.64 -10.37 6.55
CA SER A 417 -13.21 -10.44 6.16
C SER A 417 -13.05 -10.58 4.63
N LYS A 418 -11.84 -10.31 4.14
CA LYS A 418 -11.39 -10.62 2.77
C LYS A 418 -10.47 -11.84 2.82
N PRO A 419 -10.84 -12.99 2.23
CA PRO A 419 -12.15 -13.36 1.64
C PRO A 419 -13.24 -13.66 2.70
N PRO A 420 -14.54 -13.75 2.33
CA PRO A 420 -15.10 -13.80 0.96
C PRO A 420 -15.39 -12.44 0.33
N SER A 421 -15.33 -11.35 1.10
CA SER A 421 -15.58 -9.98 0.60
C SER A 421 -14.31 -9.32 0.05
N THR A 422 -14.43 -8.08 -0.41
CA THR A 422 -13.33 -7.15 -0.70
C THR A 422 -13.22 -6.07 0.38
N ILE A 423 -12.17 -5.24 0.32
CA ILE A 423 -12.01 -4.13 1.28
C ILE A 423 -13.02 -3.02 0.96
N GLU A 424 -12.96 -2.48 -0.26
CA GLU A 424 -13.95 -1.55 -0.82
C GLU A 424 -15.23 -2.32 -1.22
N TRP A 425 -16.37 -1.62 -1.26
CA TRP A 425 -17.67 -2.21 -1.61
C TRP A 425 -17.95 -2.25 -3.12
N GLU A 426 -17.21 -1.48 -3.92
CA GLU A 426 -17.25 -1.41 -5.39
C GLU A 426 -15.84 -1.18 -5.97
#